data_AF-A0A3P6CS01-F1
#
_entry.id   AF-A0A3P6CS01-F1
#
_cell.length_a   1.000
_cell.length_b   1.000
_cell.length_c   1.000
_cell.angle_alpha   90.00
_cell.angle_beta   90.00
_cell.angle_gamma   90.00
#
_symmetry.space_group_name_H-M   'P 1'
#
loop_
_entity.id
_entity.type
_entity.pdbx_description
1 polymer ?
#
loop_
_entity_poly.entity_id
_entity_poly.type
_entity_poly.pdbx_seq_one_letter_code
_entity_poly.pdbx_strand_id
1 'polypeptide(L)'
;MKHLKQELEEALREEELYWRQRCREEWLRAGDSNTKYFHNCVKGRRIQNRVLMLLDDMGTEIFSEGAKGNIAVEYFRELFSSSNPFDLDFLFR
;
A
#
# COMPACT_ATOMS: atom_id res chain seq x y z
N MET A 1 -37.29 16.37 -8.80
CA MET A 1 -36.99 14.92 -8.80
C MET A 1 -36.16 14.45 -10.01
N LYS A 2 -36.41 14.89 -11.25
CA LYS A 2 -35.57 14.50 -12.41
C LYS A 2 -34.14 15.05 -12.36
N HIS A 3 -33.97 16.31 -11.96
CA HIS A 3 -32.66 16.97 -11.88
C HIS A 3 -31.71 16.29 -10.90
N LEU A 4 -32.16 16.07 -9.65
CA LEU A 4 -31.37 15.36 -8.64
C LEU A 4 -31.00 13.93 -9.06
N LYS A 5 -31.85 13.26 -9.85
CA LYS A 5 -31.52 11.94 -10.38
C LYS A 5 -30.41 12.00 -11.44
N GLN A 6 -30.42 13.03 -12.28
CA GLN A 6 -29.36 13.24 -13.29
C GLN A 6 -28.03 13.59 -12.63
N GLU A 7 -28.03 14.51 -11.66
CA GLU A 7 -26.82 14.87 -10.92
C GLU A 7 -26.22 13.67 -10.17
N LEU A 8 -27.08 12.84 -9.56
CA LEU A 8 -26.64 11.61 -8.91
C LEU A 8 -26.02 10.62 -9.91
N GLU A 9 -26.65 10.45 -11.07
CA GLU A 9 -26.16 9.54 -12.11
C GLU A 9 -24.82 10.01 -12.71
N GLU A 10 -24.63 11.31 -12.82
CA GLU A 10 -23.39 11.93 -13.29
C GLU A 10 -22.27 11.78 -12.27
N ALA A 11 -22.53 12.07 -10.99
CA ALA A 11 -21.58 11.88 -9.90
C ALA A 11 -21.15 10.40 -9.75
N LEU A 12 -22.08 9.46 -9.87
CA LEU A 12 -21.77 8.03 -9.85
C LEU A 12 -20.88 7.60 -11.02
N ARG A 13 -21.10 8.18 -12.21
CA ARG A 13 -20.27 7.90 -13.39
C ARG A 13 -18.85 8.44 -13.22
N GLU A 14 -18.70 9.64 -12.68
CA GLU A 14 -17.39 10.23 -12.36
C GLU A 14 -16.64 9.40 -11.32
N GLU A 15 -17.33 8.96 -10.27
CA GLU A 15 -16.77 8.08 -9.25
C GLU A 15 -16.31 6.74 -9.86
N GLU A 16 -17.12 6.13 -10.72
CA GLU A 16 -16.76 4.88 -11.40
C GLU A 16 -15.50 5.06 -12.27
N LEU A 17 -15.41 6.16 -13.03
CA LEU A 17 -14.24 6.51 -13.85
C LEU A 17 -12.98 6.72 -13.01
N TYR A 18 -13.11 7.43 -11.89
CA TYR A 18 -12.03 7.67 -10.95
C TYR A 18 -11.49 6.35 -10.39
N TRP A 19 -12.37 5.46 -9.92
CA TRP A 19 -11.97 4.15 -9.42
C TRP A 19 -11.40 3.25 -10.52
N ARG A 20 -11.84 3.40 -11.78
CA ARG A 20 -11.30 2.65 -12.93
C ARG A 20 -9.85 2.95 -13.20
N GLN A 21 -9.48 4.22 -13.13
CA GLN A 21 -8.09 4.63 -13.27
C GLN A 21 -7.25 4.17 -12.08
N ARG A 22 -7.78 4.30 -10.84
CA ARG A 22 -7.02 3.99 -9.62
C ARG A 22 -6.80 2.49 -9.38
N CYS A 23 -7.81 1.66 -9.65
CA CYS A 23 -7.78 0.24 -9.33
C CYS A 23 -7.18 -0.64 -10.44
N ARG A 24 -6.66 -0.04 -11.53
CA ARG A 24 -6.16 -0.76 -12.72
C ARG A 24 -7.18 -1.78 -13.21
N GLU A 25 -8.30 -1.32 -13.80
CA GLU A 25 -9.35 -2.03 -14.57
C GLU A 25 -9.87 -3.42 -14.10
N GLU A 26 -9.01 -4.37 -13.73
CA GLU A 26 -9.31 -5.71 -13.23
C GLU A 26 -10.21 -5.73 -11.99
N TRP A 27 -10.00 -4.81 -11.04
CA TRP A 27 -10.78 -4.77 -9.80
C TRP A 27 -12.24 -4.37 -10.05
N LEU A 28 -12.50 -3.47 -11.01
CA LEU A 28 -13.86 -3.06 -11.36
C LEU A 28 -14.63 -4.12 -12.13
N ARG A 29 -13.95 -4.90 -12.97
CA ARG A 29 -14.58 -6.03 -13.67
C ARG A 29 -15.01 -7.15 -12.72
N ALA A 30 -14.32 -7.30 -11.59
CA ALA A 30 -14.66 -8.29 -10.57
C ALA A 30 -15.74 -7.81 -9.58
N GLY A 31 -15.96 -6.50 -9.47
CA GLY A 31 -16.83 -5.90 -8.44
C GLY A 31 -16.38 -6.25 -7.01
N ASP A 32 -17.22 -5.91 -6.02
CA ASP A 32 -17.07 -6.32 -4.61
C ASP A 32 -17.36 -7.81 -4.38
N SER A 33 -17.39 -8.60 -5.46
CA SER A 33 -17.60 -10.03 -5.37
C SER A 33 -16.32 -10.66 -4.86
N ASN A 34 -16.43 -11.35 -3.72
CA ASN A 34 -15.41 -12.14 -3.03
C ASN A 34 -14.96 -13.36 -3.89
N THR A 35 -14.54 -13.09 -5.11
CA THR A 35 -14.22 -14.10 -6.13
C THR A 35 -12.85 -14.70 -5.85
N LYS A 36 -12.64 -15.93 -6.33
CA LYS A 36 -11.32 -16.56 -6.31
C LYS A 36 -10.26 -15.70 -7.00
N TYR A 37 -10.64 -14.95 -8.04
CA TYR A 37 -9.78 -13.99 -8.74
C TYR A 37 -9.29 -12.89 -7.79
N PHE A 38 -10.21 -12.22 -7.09
CA PHE A 38 -9.88 -11.17 -6.11
C PHE A 38 -8.91 -11.67 -5.04
N HIS A 39 -9.20 -12.82 -4.43
CA HIS A 39 -8.31 -13.40 -3.42
C HIS A 39 -6.93 -13.76 -3.97
N ASN A 40 -6.84 -14.18 -5.23
CA ASN A 40 -5.56 -14.45 -5.90
C ASN A 40 -4.78 -13.17 -6.18
N CYS A 41 -5.43 -12.10 -6.65
CA CYS A 41 -4.80 -10.79 -6.83
C CYS A 41 -4.27 -10.24 -5.50
N VAL A 42 -5.07 -10.32 -4.43
CA VAL A 42 -4.65 -9.91 -3.09
C VAL A 42 -3.48 -10.75 -2.59
N LYS A 43 -3.51 -12.07 -2.77
CA LYS A 43 -2.37 -12.96 -2.44
C LYS A 43 -1.12 -12.60 -3.22
N GLY A 44 -1.23 -12.39 -4.54
CA GLY A 44 -0.12 -11.99 -5.39
C GLY A 44 0.51 -10.68 -4.92
N ARG A 45 -0.31 -9.68 -4.62
CA ARG A 45 0.15 -8.38 -4.10
C ARG A 45 0.79 -8.50 -2.71
N ARG A 46 0.24 -9.34 -1.83
CA ARG A 46 0.85 -9.65 -0.52
C ARG A 46 2.22 -10.30 -0.66
N ILE A 47 2.41 -11.19 -1.63
CA ILE A 47 3.70 -11.83 -1.91
C ILE A 47 4.70 -10.80 -2.45
N GLN A 48 4.28 -9.97 -3.42
CA GLN A 48 5.13 -8.91 -4.00
C GLN A 48 5.56 -7.87 -2.95
N ASN A 49 4.65 -7.49 -2.07
CA ASN A 49 4.91 -6.49 -1.02
C ASN A 49 5.51 -7.09 0.25
N ARG A 50 5.82 -8.39 0.26
CA ARG A 50 6.42 -9.03 1.43
C ARG A 50 7.85 -8.54 1.56
N VAL A 51 8.16 -7.88 2.67
CA VAL A 51 9.54 -7.61 3.07
C VAL A 51 10.17 -8.96 3.40
N LEU A 52 11.02 -9.49 2.52
CA LEU A 52 11.61 -10.83 2.70
C LEU A 52 12.59 -10.84 3.88
N MET A 53 13.47 -9.83 3.91
CA MET A 53 14.58 -9.73 4.84
C MET A 53 14.90 -8.24 5.08
N LEU A 54 15.41 -7.95 6.27
CA LEU A 54 16.04 -6.68 6.60
C LEU A 54 17.48 -6.93 7.05
N LEU A 55 18.35 -5.96 6.82
CA LEU A 55 19.70 -5.95 7.38
C LEU A 55 19.66 -5.21 8.71
N ASP A 56 20.36 -5.74 9.70
CA ASP A 56 20.65 -5.00 10.93
C ASP A 56 21.90 -4.11 10.76
N ASP A 57 22.19 -3.29 11.77
CA ASP A 57 23.30 -2.34 11.75
C ASP A 57 24.68 -3.02 11.70
N MET A 58 24.74 -4.33 11.98
CA MET A 58 25.94 -5.16 11.86
C MET A 58 26.02 -5.88 10.50
N GLY A 59 25.09 -5.63 9.59
CA GLY A 59 25.03 -6.26 8.26
C GLY A 59 24.49 -7.69 8.27
N THR A 60 23.82 -8.12 9.35
CA THR A 60 23.22 -9.45 9.48
C THR A 60 21.86 -9.49 8.81
N GLU A 61 21.62 -10.53 8.01
CA GLU A 61 20.33 -10.76 7.34
C GLU A 61 19.29 -11.33 8.30
N ILE A 62 18.18 -10.61 8.48
CA ILE A 62 17.08 -10.98 9.38
C ILE A 62 15.81 -11.30 8.59
N PHE A 63 15.36 -12.55 8.71
CA PHE A 63 14.19 -13.07 7.99
C PHE A 63 12.93 -13.16 8.86
N SER A 64 13.07 -13.21 10.18
CA SER A 64 11.95 -13.35 11.13
C SER A 64 11.08 -12.10 11.16
N GLU A 65 9.76 -12.25 11.01
CA GLU A 65 8.81 -11.12 11.02
C GLU A 65 8.88 -10.31 12.33
N GLY A 66 9.00 -10.98 13.48
CA GLY A 66 9.10 -10.30 14.78
C GLY A 66 10.40 -9.50 14.90
N ALA A 67 11.52 -10.05 14.41
CA ALA A 67 12.80 -9.37 14.45
C ALA A 67 12.86 -8.19 13.46
N LYS A 68 12.26 -8.33 12.27
CA LYS A 68 12.10 -7.23 11.31
C LYS A 68 11.30 -6.07 11.91
N GLY A 69 10.24 -6.37 12.65
CA GLY A 69 9.46 -5.36 13.38
C GLY A 69 10.31 -4.59 14.39
N ASN A 70 11.14 -5.28 15.16
CA ASN A 70 12.02 -4.65 16.14
C ASN A 70 13.07 -3.73 15.47
N ILE A 71 13.69 -4.17 14.38
CA ILE A 71 14.64 -3.36 13.60
C ILE A 71 13.97 -2.07 13.13
N ALA A 72 12.77 -2.17 12.54
CA ALA A 72 12.04 -1.00 12.07
C ALA A 72 11.74 -0.02 13.22
N VAL A 73 11.30 -0.53 14.37
CA VAL A 73 11.02 0.31 15.56
C VAL A 73 12.27 1.03 16.03
N GLU A 74 13.40 0.34 16.14
CA GLU A 74 14.65 0.94 16.62
C GLU A 74 15.16 2.01 15.64
N TYR A 75 15.20 1.68 14.35
CA TYR A 75 15.59 2.61 13.30
C TYR A 75 14.78 3.92 13.33
N PHE A 76 13.45 3.82 13.38
CA PHE A 76 12.60 5.02 13.42
C PHE A 76 12.68 5.75 14.75
N ARG A 77 12.88 5.03 15.87
CA ARG A 77 13.12 5.67 17.17
C ARG A 77 14.37 6.53 17.11
N GLU A 78 15.49 6.01 16.62
CA GLU A 78 16.73 6.77 16.47
C GLU A 78 16.54 7.94 15.51
N LEU A 79 15.92 7.70 14.35
CA LEU A 79 15.66 8.74 13.35
C LEU A 79 14.91 9.94 13.95
N PHE A 80 13.83 9.69 14.70
CA PHE A 80 12.96 10.74 15.25
C PHE A 80 13.41 11.28 16.62
N SER A 81 14.35 10.62 17.30
CA SER A 81 14.91 11.11 18.57
C SER A 81 16.29 11.74 18.42
N SER A 82 16.94 11.57 17.27
CA SER A 82 18.22 12.22 16.96
C SER A 82 18.08 13.74 16.93
N SER A 83 19.03 14.43 17.57
CA SER A 83 19.14 15.90 17.55
C SER A 83 19.73 16.44 16.24
N ASN A 84 20.10 15.54 15.31
CA ASN A 84 20.62 15.85 13.99
C ASN A 84 19.93 14.93 12.97
N PRO A 85 18.73 15.28 12.48
CA PRO A 85 18.02 14.44 11.53
C PRO A 85 18.86 14.26 10.27
N PHE A 86 19.12 13.00 9.91
CA PHE A 86 19.74 12.68 8.63
C PHE A 86 18.88 13.29 7.51
N ASP A 87 19.52 13.97 6.57
CA ASP A 87 18.84 14.48 5.37
C ASP A 87 18.29 13.29 4.59
N LEU A 88 16.97 13.14 4.52
CA LEU A 88 16.31 12.00 3.87
C LEU A 88 16.14 12.21 2.36
N ASP A 89 16.59 13.35 1.81
CA ASP A 89 16.44 13.65 0.38
C ASP A 89 17.12 12.62 -0.53
N PHE A 90 18.14 11.90 -0.04
CA PHE A 90 18.79 10.84 -0.82
C PHE A 90 17.93 9.59 -1.01
N LEU A 91 16.92 9.35 -0.16
CA LEU A 91 16.03 8.18 -0.26
C LEU A 91 14.94 8.33 -1.32
N PHE A 92 14.65 9.57 -1.74
CA PHE A 92 13.55 9.91 -2.65
C PHE A 92 14.01 10.37 -4.04
N ARG A 93 15.30 10.23 -4.36
CA ARG A 93 15.85 10.46 -5.72
C ARG A 93 15.75 9.23 -6.62
#